data_AF-A0AAD4FDL5-F1
#
_entry.id   AF-A0AAD4FDL5-F1
#
_cell.length_a   1.000
_cell.length_b   1.000
_cell.length_c   1.000
_cell.angle_alpha   90.00
_cell.angle_beta   90.00
_cell.angle_gamma   90.00
#
_symmetry.space_group_name_H-M   'P 1'
#
loop_
_entity.id
_entity.type
_entity.pdbx_description
1 polymer ?
#
loop_
_entity_poly.entity_id
_entity_poly.type
_entity_poly.pdbx_seq_one_letter_code
_entity_poly.pdbx_strand_id
1 'polypeptide(L)'
;MPESQSPTNAADRPRLTEAQKKENHIRSEQKRREAIREGFDRLASIVPGLEGQGRSEAVVLGGAIRLMRDKIVERQQIIADAKAKGIDTTGWELDKETMEACARQMERTLAEDRQAANEEENGNGTEVKKE
;
A
#
# COMPACT_ATOMS: atom_id res chain seq x y z
N MET A 1 6.02 25.86 42.71
CA MET A 1 6.07 24.52 42.12
C MET A 1 4.67 23.92 42.23
N PRO A 2 3.90 23.72 41.15
CA PRO A 2 2.62 23.01 41.26
C PRO A 2 2.87 21.50 41.24
N GLU A 3 2.32 20.80 42.23
CA GLU A 3 2.43 19.36 42.44
C GLU A 3 1.73 18.56 41.33
N SER A 4 2.45 17.57 40.79
CA SER A 4 1.89 16.54 39.91
C SER A 4 0.95 15.64 40.70
N GLN A 5 -0.36 15.75 40.47
CA GLN A 5 -1.33 14.78 40.96
C GLN A 5 -1.28 13.51 40.08
N SER A 6 -0.76 12.43 40.65
CA SER A 6 -0.91 11.07 40.13
C SER A 6 -2.38 10.63 40.21
N PRO A 7 -2.97 9.99 39.18
CA PRO A 7 -4.37 9.61 39.23
C PRO A 7 -4.60 8.44 40.19
N THR A 8 -5.43 8.69 41.20
CA THR A 8 -5.92 7.74 42.20
C THR A 8 -6.87 6.70 41.57
N ASN A 9 -6.69 5.45 41.99
CA ASN A 9 -7.61 4.30 41.96
C ASN A 9 -8.49 4.07 40.71
N ALA A 10 -8.22 2.97 40.00
CA ALA A 10 -9.08 2.42 38.96
C ALA A 10 -10.50 2.02 39.46
N ALA A 11 -10.72 1.96 40.77
CA ALA A 11 -12.01 1.65 41.39
C ALA A 11 -13.01 2.82 41.38
N ASP A 12 -12.55 4.06 41.21
CA ASP A 12 -13.39 5.27 41.21
C ASP A 12 -13.81 5.75 39.81
N ARG A 13 -13.52 4.98 38.75
CA ARG A 13 -14.06 5.30 37.42
C ARG A 13 -15.51 4.81 37.33
N PRO A 14 -16.51 5.71 37.25
CA PRO A 14 -17.89 5.28 37.06
C PRO A 14 -18.01 4.44 35.78
N ARG A 15 -18.74 3.33 35.87
CA ARG A 15 -19.04 2.49 34.70
C ARG A 15 -19.79 3.36 33.68
N LEU A 16 -19.24 3.45 32.48
CA LEU A 16 -19.83 4.24 31.38
C LEU A 16 -21.30 3.83 31.18
N THR A 17 -22.20 4.81 31.11
CA THR A 17 -23.59 4.56 30.74
C THR A 17 -23.67 4.02 29.31
N GLU A 18 -24.76 3.35 28.94
CA GLU A 18 -24.95 2.85 27.57
C GLU A 18 -24.88 3.98 26.53
N ALA A 19 -25.38 5.17 26.86
CA ALA A 19 -25.24 6.37 26.04
C ALA A 19 -23.77 6.80 25.88
N GLN A 20 -23.00 6.82 26.97
CA GLN A 20 -21.57 7.18 26.95
C GLN A 20 -20.71 6.14 26.21
N LYS A 21 -21.06 4.84 26.30
CA LYS A 21 -20.39 3.78 25.54
C LYS A 21 -20.63 3.95 24.04
N LYS A 22 -21.88 4.23 23.64
CA LYS A 22 -22.23 4.47 22.24
C LYS A 22 -21.48 5.68 21.67
N GLU A 23 -21.42 6.77 22.43
CA GLU A 23 -20.67 7.97 22.04
C GLU A 23 -19.16 7.69 21.91
N ASN A 24 -18.56 7.02 22.89
CA ASN A 24 -17.15 6.64 22.84
C ASN A 24 -16.84 5.72 21.66
N HIS A 25 -17.71 4.77 21.36
CA HIS A 25 -17.56 3.89 20.20
C HIS A 25 -17.54 4.69 18.89
N ILE A 26 -18.48 5.61 18.69
CA ILE A 26 -18.53 6.47 17.50
C ILE A 26 -17.24 7.30 17.38
N ARG A 27 -16.82 7.93 18.48
CA ARG A 27 -15.61 8.76 18.51
C ARG A 27 -14.34 7.95 18.23
N SER A 28 -14.22 6.76 18.82
CA SER A 28 -13.08 5.86 18.61
C SER A 28 -13.00 5.41 17.16
N GLU A 29 -14.13 5.04 16.56
CA GLU A 29 -14.18 4.61 15.17
C GLU A 29 -13.92 5.77 14.20
N GLN A 30 -14.42 6.97 14.49
CA GLN A 30 -14.09 8.16 13.68
C GLN A 30 -12.59 8.43 13.69
N LYS A 31 -11.96 8.44 14.88
CA LYS A 31 -10.50 8.60 15.02
C LYS A 31 -9.73 7.50 14.27
N ARG A 32 -10.19 6.24 14.37
CA ARG A 32 -9.60 5.12 13.61
C ARG A 32 -9.66 5.36 12.11
N ARG A 33 -10.81 5.80 11.59
CA ARG A 33 -10.99 6.09 10.16
C ARG A 33 -10.16 7.28 9.69
N GLU A 34 -10.04 8.34 10.49
CA GLU A 34 -9.17 9.48 10.21
C GLU A 34 -7.70 9.05 10.11
N ALA A 35 -7.22 8.22 11.05
CA ALA A 35 -5.86 7.69 11.01
C ALA A 35 -5.59 6.81 9.77
N ILE A 36 -6.57 6.00 9.35
CA ILE A 36 -6.46 5.19 8.12
C ILE A 36 -6.35 6.10 6.89
N ARG A 37 -7.18 7.14 6.79
CA ARG A 37 -7.14 8.09 5.67
C ARG A 37 -5.82 8.83 5.59
N GLU A 38 -5.31 9.30 6.72
CA GLU A 38 -3.98 9.92 6.78
C GLU A 38 -2.89 8.93 6.33
N GLY A 39 -3.02 7.65 6.68
CA GLY A 39 -2.16 6.58 6.17
C GLY A 39 -2.18 6.45 4.64
N PHE A 40 -3.36 6.50 4.02
CA PHE A 40 -3.50 6.48 2.57
C PHE A 40 -2.98 7.74 1.89
N ASP A 41 -3.21 8.92 2.48
CA ASP A 41 -2.67 10.18 1.96
C ASP A 41 -1.14 10.17 1.99
N ARG A 42 -0.52 9.66 3.06
CA ARG A 42 0.93 9.44 3.13
C ARG A 42 1.41 8.43 2.09
N LEU A 43 0.74 7.29 1.94
CA LEU A 43 1.14 6.29 0.96
C LEU A 43 1.07 6.85 -0.48
N ALA A 44 0.00 7.58 -0.80
CA ALA A 44 -0.18 8.25 -2.08
C ALA A 44 0.91 9.29 -2.37
N SER A 45 1.47 9.94 -1.34
CA SER A 45 2.61 10.87 -1.49
C SER A 45 3.96 10.19 -1.76
N ILE A 46 4.10 8.91 -1.39
CA ILE A 46 5.34 8.13 -1.63
C ILE A 46 5.34 7.52 -3.03
N VAL A 47 4.16 7.15 -3.52
CA VAL A 47 4.02 6.47 -4.82
C VAL A 47 4.01 7.50 -5.96
N PRO A 48 4.97 7.44 -6.90
CA PRO A 48 5.03 8.39 -8.01
C PRO A 48 3.72 8.41 -8.81
N GLY A 49 3.22 9.61 -9.09
CA GLY A 49 2.02 9.82 -9.89
C GLY A 49 0.69 9.61 -9.16
N LEU A 50 0.69 9.32 -7.85
CA LEU A 50 -0.53 9.14 -7.04
C LEU A 50 -0.79 10.26 -6.04
N GLU A 51 -0.06 11.37 -6.10
CA GLU A 51 -0.30 12.52 -5.22
C GLU A 51 -1.75 13.00 -5.31
N GLY A 52 -2.38 13.21 -4.16
CA GLY A 52 -3.80 13.59 -4.08
C GLY A 52 -4.81 12.46 -4.33
N GLN A 53 -4.37 11.24 -4.66
CA GLN A 53 -5.26 10.08 -4.87
C GLN A 53 -5.55 9.28 -3.59
N GLY A 54 -5.25 9.80 -2.39
CA GLY A 54 -5.43 9.10 -1.11
C GLY A 54 -6.86 8.65 -0.81
N ARG A 55 -7.86 9.13 -1.57
CA ARG A 55 -9.27 8.71 -1.47
C ARG A 55 -9.62 7.49 -2.34
N SER A 56 -8.75 7.11 -3.25
CA SER A 56 -8.93 5.97 -4.17
C SER A 56 -8.16 4.75 -3.64
N GLU A 57 -8.66 4.11 -2.57
CA GLU A 57 -7.94 3.05 -1.84
C GLU A 57 -7.37 1.95 -2.76
N ALA A 58 -8.18 1.43 -3.69
CA ALA A 58 -7.74 0.39 -4.63
C ALA A 58 -6.61 0.86 -5.56
N VAL A 59 -6.67 2.11 -6.03
CA VAL A 59 -5.65 2.71 -6.91
C VAL A 59 -4.34 2.88 -6.15
N VAL A 60 -4.41 3.39 -4.91
CA VAL A 60 -3.23 3.60 -4.06
C VAL A 60 -2.56 2.28 -3.72
N LEU A 61 -3.31 1.26 -3.29
CA LEU A 61 -2.75 -0.06 -3.01
C LEU A 61 -2.15 -0.71 -4.25
N GLY A 62 -2.85 -0.66 -5.38
CA GLY A 62 -2.36 -1.20 -6.65
C GLY A 62 -1.08 -0.51 -7.11
N GLY A 63 -1.01 0.82 -7.04
CA GLY A 63 0.19 1.58 -7.38
C GLY A 63 1.37 1.32 -6.44
N ALA A 64 1.11 1.24 -5.13
CA ALA A 64 2.15 0.92 -4.14
C ALA A 64 2.75 -0.48 -4.38
N ILE A 65 1.91 -1.46 -4.69
CA ILE A 65 2.36 -2.82 -5.01
C ILE A 65 3.20 -2.82 -6.30
N ARG A 66 2.78 -2.09 -7.34
CA ARG A 66 3.58 -1.95 -8.58
C ARG A 66 4.95 -1.35 -8.29
N LEU A 67 5.00 -0.23 -7.56
CA LEU A 67 6.25 0.42 -7.19
C LEU A 67 7.20 -0.53 -6.42
N MET A 68 6.68 -1.28 -5.44
CA MET A 68 7.50 -2.23 -4.69
C MET A 68 8.13 -3.30 -5.59
N ARG A 69 7.40 -3.78 -6.59
CA ARG A 69 7.91 -4.77 -7.56
C ARG A 69 9.03 -4.18 -8.41
N ASP A 70 8.84 -2.97 -8.93
CA ASP A 70 9.85 -2.27 -9.73
C ASP A 70 11.14 -2.08 -8.92
N LYS A 71 11.01 -1.69 -7.64
CA LYS A 71 12.16 -1.53 -6.73
C LYS A 71 12.88 -2.83 -6.41
N ILE A 72 12.19 -3.97 -6.39
CA ILE A 72 12.83 -5.27 -6.22
C ILE A 72 13.68 -5.60 -7.46
N VAL A 73 13.17 -5.39 -8.67
CA VAL A 73 13.95 -5.63 -9.90
C VAL A 73 15.13 -4.69 -10.02
N GLU A 74 14.93 -3.39 -9.76
CA GLU A 74 16.01 -2.40 -9.75
C GLU A 74 17.11 -2.79 -8.76
N ARG A 75 16.73 -3.21 -7.55
CA ARG A 75 17.68 -3.73 -6.55
C ARG A 75 18.47 -4.93 -7.07
N GLN A 76 17.83 -5.88 -7.74
CA GLN A 76 18.53 -7.05 -8.29
C GLN A 76 19.58 -6.66 -9.35
N GLN A 77 19.24 -5.72 -10.23
CA GLN A 77 20.15 -5.22 -11.24
C GLN A 77 21.36 -4.53 -10.60
N ILE A 78 21.13 -3.67 -9.61
CA ILE A 78 22.20 -3.00 -8.86
C ILE A 78 23.13 -4.02 -8.18
N ILE A 79 22.57 -5.07 -7.57
CA ILE A 79 23.34 -6.13 -6.92
C ILE A 79 24.16 -6.92 -7.95
N ALA A 80 23.59 -7.25 -9.11
CA ALA A 80 24.30 -7.93 -10.18
C ALA A 80 25.48 -7.08 -10.70
N ASP A 81 25.26 -5.79 -10.91
CA ASP A 81 26.30 -4.84 -11.34
C ASP A 81 27.42 -4.68 -10.30
N ALA A 82 27.05 -4.64 -9.01
CA ALA A 82 28.00 -4.58 -7.91
C ALA A 82 28.89 -5.84 -7.86
N LYS A 83 28.28 -7.03 -7.99
CA LYS A 83 29.01 -8.30 -8.10
C LYS A 83 29.95 -8.33 -9.29
N ALA A 84 29.52 -7.85 -10.45
CA ALA A 84 30.35 -7.78 -11.66
C ALA A 84 31.57 -6.85 -11.48
N LYS A 85 31.45 -5.84 -10.62
CA LYS A 85 32.55 -4.94 -10.24
C LYS A 85 33.42 -5.48 -9.09
N GLY A 86 33.15 -6.70 -8.61
CA GLY A 86 33.89 -7.33 -7.51
C GLY A 86 33.54 -6.77 -6.13
N ILE A 87 32.40 -6.07 -5.99
CA ILE A 87 31.91 -5.58 -4.70
C ILE A 87 31.21 -6.72 -3.98
N ASP A 88 31.52 -6.91 -2.70
CA ASP A 88 30.81 -7.85 -1.84
C ASP A 88 29.39 -7.35 -1.54
N THR A 89 28.40 -8.14 -1.95
CA THR A 89 26.97 -7.85 -1.75
C THR A 89 26.35 -8.67 -0.63
N THR A 90 27.15 -9.44 0.12
CA THR A 90 26.66 -10.28 1.22
C THR A 90 25.91 -9.41 2.24
N GLY A 91 24.62 -9.71 2.45
CA GLY A 91 23.71 -8.93 3.32
C GLY A 91 22.72 -8.02 2.57
N TRP A 92 22.94 -7.77 1.28
CA TRP A 92 22.03 -6.99 0.42
C TRP A 92 21.28 -7.86 -0.59
N GLU A 93 21.36 -9.18 -0.47
CA GLU A 93 20.68 -10.11 -1.34
C GLU A 93 19.29 -10.42 -0.76
N LEU A 94 18.32 -10.69 -1.63
CA LEU A 94 17.04 -11.26 -1.19
C LEU A 94 17.17 -12.78 -1.23
N ASP A 95 16.40 -13.45 -0.38
CA ASP A 95 16.30 -14.90 -0.43
C ASP A 95 15.72 -15.35 -1.79
N LYS A 96 16.07 -16.57 -2.18
CA LYS A 96 15.69 -17.13 -3.47
C LYS A 96 14.16 -17.24 -3.62
N GLU A 97 13.44 -17.51 -2.54
CA GLU A 97 11.98 -17.67 -2.56
C GLU A 97 11.28 -16.35 -2.89
N THR A 98 11.69 -15.25 -2.25
CA THR A 98 11.17 -13.90 -2.53
C THR A 98 11.44 -13.49 -3.97
N MET A 99 12.63 -13.83 -4.49
CA MET A 99 13.02 -13.56 -5.87
C MET A 99 12.13 -14.31 -6.86
N GLU A 100 11.94 -15.62 -6.64
CA GLU A 100 11.08 -16.46 -7.49
C GLU A 100 9.61 -16.04 -7.40
N ALA A 101 9.13 -15.64 -6.22
CA ALA A 101 7.77 -15.14 -6.03
C ALA A 101 7.54 -13.83 -6.79
N CYS A 102 8.50 -12.91 -6.76
CA CYS A 102 8.43 -11.67 -7.54
C CYS A 102 8.42 -11.95 -9.05
N ALA A 103 9.28 -12.86 -9.53
CA ALA A 103 9.34 -13.25 -10.93
C ALA A 103 8.00 -13.84 -11.42
N ARG A 104 7.44 -14.83 -10.69
CA ARG A 104 6.14 -15.44 -11.03
C ARG A 104 5.02 -14.40 -11.10
N GLN A 105 5.00 -13.46 -10.15
CA GLN A 105 3.95 -12.44 -10.12
C GLN A 105 4.12 -11.39 -11.23
N MET A 106 5.35 -11.07 -11.62
CA MET A 106 5.62 -10.22 -12.79
C MET A 106 5.17 -10.86 -14.09
N GLU A 107 5.47 -12.16 -14.29
CA GLU A 107 4.98 -12.91 -15.45
C GLU A 107 3.44 -12.89 -15.52
N ARG A 108 2.78 -13.09 -14.38
CA ARG A 108 1.32 -12.97 -14.31
C ARG A 108 0.83 -11.58 -14.69
N THR A 109 1.43 -10.52 -14.15
CA THR A 109 1.03 -9.13 -14.43
C THR A 109 1.21 -8.81 -15.91
N LEU A 110 2.34 -9.21 -16.52
CA LEU A 110 2.60 -9.04 -17.96
C LEU A 110 1.60 -9.82 -18.82
N ALA A 111 1.17 -11.01 -18.38
CA ALA A 111 0.16 -11.79 -19.08
C ALA A 111 -1.23 -11.12 -19.00
N GLU A 112 -1.60 -10.58 -17.84
CA GLU A 112 -2.84 -9.80 -17.65
C GLU A 112 -2.84 -8.53 -18.51
N ASP A 113 -1.74 -7.77 -18.52
CA ASP A 113 -1.58 -6.58 -19.37
C ASP A 113 -1.65 -6.92 -20.87
N ARG A 114 -1.04 -8.05 -21.27
CA ARG A 114 -1.10 -8.53 -22.66
C ARG A 114 -2.52 -8.97 -23.05
N GLN A 115 -3.25 -9.60 -22.12
CA GLN A 115 -4.65 -9.97 -22.33
C GLN A 115 -5.53 -8.73 -22.47
N ALA A 116 -5.37 -7.75 -21.58
CA ALA A 116 -6.10 -6.49 -21.64
C ALA A 116 -5.84 -5.74 -22.96
N ALA A 117 -4.58 -5.66 -23.41
CA ALA A 117 -4.25 -5.03 -24.70
C ALA A 117 -4.91 -5.75 -25.89
N ASN A 118 -4.91 -7.09 -25.90
CA ASN A 118 -5.57 -7.87 -26.94
C ASN A 118 -7.10 -7.73 -26.91
N GLU A 119 -7.70 -7.52 -25.74
CA GLU A 119 -9.14 -7.27 -25.58
C GLU A 119 -9.53 -5.88 -26.07
N GLU A 120 -8.72 -4.85 -25.79
CA GLU A 120 -8.91 -3.49 -26.31
C GLU A 120 -8.77 -3.44 -27.84
N GLU A 121 -7.79 -4.15 -28.40
CA GLU A 121 -7.55 -4.22 -29.85
C GLU A 121 -8.72 -4.93 -30.58
N ASN A 122 -9.31 -5.97 -29.98
CA ASN A 122 -10.50 -6.64 -30.53
C ASN A 122 -11.82 -5.90 -30.27
N GLY A 123 -11.89 -5.06 -29.24
CA GLY A 123 -13.10 -4.31 -28.86
C GLY A 123 -13.39 -3.09 -29.73
N ASN A 124 -12.37 -2.55 -30.42
CA ASN A 124 -12.51 -1.34 -31.24
C ASN A 124 -13.04 -1.60 -32.67
N GLY A 125 -13.42 -2.84 -33.00
CA GLY A 125 -13.88 -3.26 -34.34
C GLY A 125 -15.37 -3.05 -34.65
N THR A 126 -16.15 -2.44 -33.77
CA THR A 126 -17.60 -2.23 -33.99
C THR A 126 -17.94 -0.75 -34.17
N GLU A 127 -17.39 -0.10 -35.20
CA GLU A 127 -17.96 1.14 -35.72
C GLU A 127 -19.36 0.86 -36.26
N VAL A 128 -20.37 1.33 -35.54
CA VAL A 128 -21.77 1.30 -35.95
C VAL A 128 -21.95 2.25 -37.14
N LYS A 129 -21.84 1.72 -38.36
CA LYS A 129 -22.55 2.29 -39.50
C LYS A 129 -24.03 1.96 -39.34
N LYS A 130 -24.86 2.97 -39.07
CA LYS A 130 -26.28 2.89 -39.41
C LYS A 130 -26.73 4.19 -40.08
N GLU A 131 -27.31 3.96 -41.26
CA GLU A 131 -27.99 4.83 -42.21
C GLU A 131 -29.12 5.67 -41.60
#